data_AF-A0A2V8TDE5-F1
#
_entry.id   AF-A0A2V8TDE5-F1
#
_cell.length_a   1.000
_cell.length_b   1.000
_cell.length_c   1.000
_cell.angle_alpha   90.00
_cell.angle_beta   90.00
_cell.angle_gamma   90.00
#
_symmetry.space_group_name_H-M   'P 1'
#
loop_
_entity.id
_entity.type
_entity.pdbx_description
1 polymer ?
#
loop_
_entity_poly.entity_id
_entity_poly.type
_entity_poly.pdbx_seq_one_letter_code
_entity_poly.pdbx_strand_id
1 'polypeptide(L)'
;MSWPAEVTITEIVFALIVFGNVISGIDDLAIDVYYWVIYLFRRLRYPRGQYPQLTEEDLDSVIQKKAAIFIAAWDVADVIEDMLLCNSELIDYQNYEFFVACYPNDKATQEKIDAACRVLPNVHKAVNRRRGPSNKADNLNAAFAELVRQEQISGKRYDFIVMHDPEDVLHPLELKLCNYLMTRRGVNMVQTPVFPIEVPARNFTAGSYMDDFAETHTKDIYAREWARAFVPSAGVGTAIARDAFDRLGAKFGEKVFNTESLTEDYDFSLRLDLSGYKSIFVRQRLLRRCKQKTGKADESPAELIATRAHFPATFKTAVRQRTRWMVGINFQNWKQVGWEGRLQTKWMLFHDRKAVWSNSVLMFNYLFAAYGGGHWLYRACISPETLPLLPYHRWIGIAIAVCMGLMLNRVLQRVIASTRTYGIRQGLLSIPRLFWGNVINIAVTARAVKQFLTSELSGTRIAWDKTAHYFPSGMLTNQRGLGDALVNAGRLTLNHLDAALRAQPSTEWSLENALLELRSMVEADIRRGNEQRAAAPQTLPWAAPLSEPETAPQLNNVRGQRPEWEPTLTDLLLGRRQINPRQLSRFMQGEPDFAFGD
;
A
#
# COMPACT_ATOMS: atom_id res chain seq x y z
N MET A 1 -26.20 -24.23 -48.91
CA MET A 1 -25.93 -23.83 -47.52
C MET A 1 -25.65 -25.10 -46.74
N SER A 2 -24.44 -25.67 -46.87
CA SER A 2 -24.03 -26.89 -46.19
C SER A 2 -23.59 -26.52 -44.76
N TRP A 3 -24.42 -26.84 -43.77
CA TRP A 3 -23.92 -26.91 -42.39
C TRP A 3 -22.93 -28.08 -42.25
N PRO A 4 -21.90 -27.93 -41.41
CA PRO A 4 -20.52 -28.22 -41.81
C PRO A 4 -20.02 -29.60 -41.37
N ALA A 5 -18.78 -29.90 -41.76
CA ALA A 5 -17.94 -31.01 -41.30
C ALA A 5 -18.20 -31.37 -39.82
N GLU A 6 -18.21 -32.67 -39.50
CA GLU A 6 -18.42 -33.18 -38.15
C GLU A 6 -17.53 -32.43 -37.15
N VAL A 7 -18.15 -31.58 -36.32
CA VAL A 7 -17.45 -30.82 -35.29
C VAL A 7 -16.95 -31.81 -34.24
N THR A 8 -15.64 -31.85 -34.05
CA THR A 8 -15.02 -32.77 -33.09
C THR A 8 -15.18 -32.26 -31.66
N ILE A 9 -15.16 -33.19 -30.68
CA ILE A 9 -15.17 -32.83 -29.25
C ILE A 9 -13.99 -31.90 -28.91
N THR A 10 -12.82 -32.15 -29.50
CA THR A 10 -11.64 -31.32 -29.30
C THR A 10 -11.85 -29.88 -29.76
N GLU A 11 -12.53 -29.66 -30.89
CA GLU A 11 -12.86 -28.32 -31.37
C GLU A 11 -13.82 -27.59 -30.44
N ILE A 12 -14.81 -28.30 -29.88
CA ILE A 12 -15.74 -27.72 -28.90
C ILE A 12 -14.99 -27.30 -27.65
N VAL A 13 -14.13 -28.17 -27.10
CA VAL A 13 -13.31 -27.86 -25.92
C VAL A 13 -12.37 -26.68 -26.22
N PHE A 14 -11.70 -26.67 -27.37
CA PHE A 14 -10.83 -25.58 -27.78
C PHE A 14 -11.61 -24.26 -27.92
N ALA A 15 -12.79 -24.28 -28.55
CA ALA A 15 -13.64 -23.10 -28.70
C ALA A 15 -14.09 -22.53 -27.36
N LEU A 16 -14.47 -23.36 -26.39
CA LEU A 16 -14.84 -22.93 -25.03
C LEU A 16 -13.66 -22.28 -24.29
N ILE A 17 -12.48 -22.88 -24.40
CA ILE A 17 -11.25 -22.33 -23.82
C ILE A 17 -10.90 -20.97 -24.44
N VAL A 18 -10.92 -20.89 -25.78
CA VAL A 18 -10.68 -19.65 -26.52
C VAL A 18 -11.69 -18.57 -26.13
N PHE A 19 -12.97 -18.91 -26.08
CA PHE A 19 -14.03 -17.97 -25.71
C PHE A 19 -13.77 -17.37 -24.31
N GLY A 20 -13.42 -18.21 -23.34
CA GLY A 20 -13.01 -17.75 -22.02
C GLY A 20 -11.80 -16.82 -22.06
N ASN A 21 -10.72 -17.23 -22.74
CA ASN A 21 -9.51 -16.40 -22.85
C ASN A 21 -9.79 -15.05 -23.51
N VAL A 22 -10.61 -15.02 -24.55
CA VAL A 22 -10.96 -13.80 -25.29
C VAL A 22 -11.76 -12.86 -24.43
N ILE A 23 -12.78 -13.34 -23.70
CA ILE A 23 -13.57 -12.48 -22.80
C ILE A 23 -12.67 -11.86 -21.71
N SER A 24 -11.80 -12.68 -21.08
CA SER A 24 -10.94 -12.20 -20.01
C SER A 24 -9.92 -11.19 -20.55
N GLY A 25 -9.33 -11.52 -21.70
CA GLY A 25 -8.29 -10.71 -22.32
C GLY A 25 -8.81 -9.43 -22.94
N ILE A 26 -10.06 -9.37 -23.42
CA ILE A 26 -10.68 -8.12 -23.88
C ILE A 26 -10.84 -7.15 -22.70
N ASP A 27 -11.30 -7.61 -21.55
CA ASP A 27 -11.45 -6.77 -20.37
C ASP A 27 -10.08 -6.27 -19.85
N ASP A 28 -9.07 -7.15 -19.84
CA ASP A 28 -7.69 -6.77 -19.54
C ASP A 28 -7.15 -5.71 -20.51
N LEU A 29 -7.35 -5.93 -21.81
CA LEU A 29 -6.95 -5.00 -22.87
C LEU A 29 -7.67 -3.66 -22.75
N ALA A 30 -8.95 -3.66 -22.36
CA ALA A 30 -9.72 -2.44 -22.15
C ALA A 30 -9.10 -1.56 -21.06
N ILE A 31 -8.66 -2.17 -19.94
CA ILE A 31 -7.94 -1.44 -18.87
C ILE A 31 -6.62 -0.88 -19.40
N ASP A 32 -5.83 -1.68 -20.13
CA ASP A 32 -4.54 -1.18 -20.62
C ASP A 32 -4.70 -0.04 -21.61
N VAL A 33 -5.59 -0.20 -22.59
CA VAL A 33 -5.86 0.82 -23.61
C VAL A 33 -6.34 2.09 -22.92
N TYR A 34 -7.27 1.97 -21.97
CA TYR A 34 -7.73 3.11 -21.18
C TYR A 34 -6.58 3.79 -20.43
N TYR A 35 -5.76 3.02 -19.71
CA TYR A 35 -4.60 3.54 -19.00
C TYR A 35 -3.64 4.28 -19.94
N TRP A 36 -3.23 3.66 -21.04
CA TRP A 36 -2.24 4.24 -21.95
C TRP A 36 -2.76 5.47 -22.69
N VAL A 37 -4.03 5.47 -23.07
CA VAL A 37 -4.69 6.65 -23.69
C VAL A 37 -4.71 7.82 -22.72
N ILE A 38 -5.17 7.60 -21.47
CA ILE A 38 -5.22 8.66 -20.47
C ILE A 38 -3.81 9.09 -20.06
N TYR A 39 -2.89 8.16 -19.86
CA TYR A 39 -1.49 8.44 -19.54
C TYR A 39 -0.83 9.32 -20.61
N LEU A 40 -0.98 8.96 -21.89
CA LEU A 40 -0.44 9.74 -23.00
C LEU A 40 -1.11 11.12 -23.09
N PHE A 41 -2.44 11.18 -22.99
CA PHE A 41 -3.18 12.44 -22.99
C PHE A 41 -2.72 13.38 -21.87
N ARG A 42 -2.58 12.86 -20.64
CA ARG A 42 -2.10 13.64 -19.50
C ARG A 42 -0.65 14.09 -19.68
N ARG A 43 0.22 13.22 -20.22
CA ARG A 43 1.61 13.58 -20.51
C ARG A 43 1.74 14.68 -21.58
N LEU A 44 0.84 14.71 -22.56
CA LEU A 44 0.78 15.75 -23.58
C LEU A 44 0.17 17.05 -23.05
N ARG A 45 -0.88 16.97 -22.22
CA ARG A 45 -1.58 18.13 -21.66
C ARG A 45 -0.83 18.78 -20.49
N TYR A 46 -0.07 18.00 -19.74
CA TYR A 46 0.69 18.43 -18.58
C TYR A 46 2.18 18.06 -18.73
N PRO A 47 2.93 18.72 -19.65
CA PRO A 47 4.34 18.39 -19.86
C PRO A 47 5.17 18.63 -18.61
N ARG A 48 6.08 17.71 -18.31
CA ARG A 48 7.04 17.87 -17.20
C ARG A 48 7.86 19.15 -17.42
N GLY A 49 7.96 19.97 -16.37
CA GLY A 49 8.68 21.25 -16.39
C GLY A 49 7.80 22.49 -16.62
N GLN A 50 6.55 22.33 -17.09
CA GLN A 50 5.60 23.44 -17.24
C GLN A 50 4.66 23.60 -16.04
N TYR A 51 4.55 22.55 -15.21
CA TYR A 51 3.74 22.54 -13.99
C TYR A 51 4.63 22.39 -12.77
N PRO A 52 4.33 23.09 -11.66
CA PRO A 52 5.09 22.94 -10.43
C PRO A 52 5.02 21.49 -9.95
N GLN A 53 6.17 20.95 -9.56
CA GLN A 53 6.24 19.65 -8.91
C GLN A 53 5.97 19.86 -7.42
N LEU A 54 5.21 18.94 -6.82
CA LEU A 54 5.02 18.94 -5.38
C LEU A 54 6.38 18.79 -4.70
N THR A 55 6.66 19.66 -3.74
CA THR A 55 7.88 19.64 -2.94
C THR A 55 7.58 19.30 -1.48
N GLU A 56 8.62 18.97 -0.72
CA GLU A 56 8.49 18.78 0.73
C GLU A 56 8.01 20.06 1.43
N GLU A 57 8.43 21.24 0.95
CA GLU A 57 7.98 22.54 1.45
C GLU A 57 6.46 22.75 1.23
N ASP A 58 5.91 22.23 0.13
CA ASP A 58 4.46 22.26 -0.11
C ASP A 58 3.71 21.39 0.91
N LEU A 59 4.27 20.23 1.26
CA LEU A 59 3.68 19.35 2.27
C LEU A 59 3.65 20.02 3.65
N ASP A 60 4.70 20.77 3.98
CA ASP A 60 4.81 21.54 5.23
C ASP A 60 3.95 22.81 5.22
N SER A 61 3.39 23.21 4.07
CA SER A 61 2.51 24.38 3.96
C SER A 61 1.16 24.20 4.67
N VAL A 62 0.81 22.97 5.03
CA VAL A 62 -0.45 22.62 5.69
C VAL A 62 -0.18 22.24 7.14
N ILE A 63 -0.95 22.82 8.06
CA ILE A 63 -0.87 22.49 9.48
C ILE A 63 -1.11 20.99 9.68
N GLN A 64 -0.26 20.35 10.47
CA GLN A 64 -0.37 18.93 10.78
C GLN A 64 -1.63 18.62 11.59
N LYS A 65 -2.61 18.02 10.93
CA LYS A 65 -3.82 17.47 11.52
C LYS A 65 -3.51 16.26 12.42
N LYS A 66 -4.37 15.96 13.39
CA LYS A 66 -4.15 14.85 14.32
C LYS A 66 -4.40 13.52 13.63
N ALA A 67 -3.35 12.71 13.49
CA ALA A 67 -3.39 11.42 12.80
C ALA A 67 -3.41 10.25 13.79
N ALA A 68 -4.16 9.20 13.48
CA ALA A 68 -4.12 7.94 14.20
C ALA A 68 -3.61 6.83 13.29
N ILE A 69 -2.61 6.05 13.73
CA ILE A 69 -2.09 4.92 12.98
C ILE A 69 -2.64 3.63 13.58
N PHE A 70 -3.44 2.88 12.83
CA PHE A 70 -4.04 1.63 13.27
C PHE A 70 -3.19 0.45 12.86
N ILE A 71 -2.84 -0.39 13.84
CA ILE A 71 -2.09 -1.63 13.65
C ILE A 71 -2.86 -2.78 14.28
N ALA A 72 -3.15 -3.82 13.49
CA ALA A 72 -3.78 -5.04 13.99
C ALA A 72 -2.71 -6.11 14.24
N ALA A 73 -2.40 -6.35 15.51
CA ALA A 73 -1.36 -7.28 15.95
C ALA A 73 -1.95 -8.65 16.38
N TRP A 74 -1.46 -9.73 15.76
CA TRP A 74 -1.74 -11.11 16.20
C TRP A 74 -0.56 -12.05 15.93
N ASP A 75 0.03 -12.55 17.00
CA ASP A 75 1.19 -13.45 17.02
C ASP A 75 2.37 -12.81 16.26
N VAL A 76 2.74 -11.62 16.74
CA VAL A 76 3.74 -10.72 16.15
C VAL A 76 4.72 -10.19 17.21
N ALA A 77 4.90 -10.96 18.28
CA ALA A 77 5.82 -10.62 19.37
C ALA A 77 7.26 -10.39 18.88
N ASP A 78 7.67 -11.12 17.84
CA ASP A 78 9.02 -11.02 17.28
C ASP A 78 9.27 -9.75 16.47
N VAL A 79 8.22 -8.96 16.19
CA VAL A 79 8.29 -7.89 15.19
C VAL A 79 7.69 -6.56 15.64
N ILE A 80 6.65 -6.57 16.48
CA ILE A 80 5.84 -5.37 16.76
C ILE A 80 6.61 -4.27 17.48
N GLU A 81 7.51 -4.64 18.40
CA GLU A 81 8.30 -3.67 19.17
C GLU A 81 9.28 -2.93 18.24
N ASP A 82 10.03 -3.68 17.43
CA ASP A 82 10.96 -3.13 16.44
C ASP A 82 10.24 -2.27 15.39
N MET A 83 9.05 -2.70 14.96
CA MET A 83 8.20 -1.95 14.04
C MET A 83 7.81 -0.58 14.61
N LEU A 84 7.37 -0.53 15.86
CA LEU A 84 6.96 0.72 16.51
C LEU A 84 8.15 1.65 16.73
N LEU A 85 9.28 1.12 17.21
CA LEU A 85 10.49 1.91 17.44
C LEU A 85 11.04 2.48 16.14
N CYS A 86 11.22 1.63 15.12
CA CYS A 86 11.73 2.03 13.82
C CYS A 86 10.84 3.07 13.15
N ASN A 87 9.53 2.82 13.05
CA ASN A 87 8.61 3.74 12.37
C ASN A 87 8.43 5.06 13.14
N SER A 88 8.44 5.05 14.48
CA SER A 88 8.37 6.29 15.27
C SER A 88 9.52 7.26 14.96
N GLU A 89 10.65 6.69 14.57
CA GLU A 89 11.86 7.38 14.20
C GLU A 89 11.91 7.78 12.71
N LEU A 90 11.24 7.03 11.83
CA LEU A 90 11.17 7.31 10.40
C LEU A 90 10.15 8.38 10.07
N ILE A 91 9.00 8.38 10.75
CA ILE A 91 7.87 9.28 10.46
C ILE A 91 8.29 10.73 10.69
N ASP A 92 8.27 11.52 9.61
CA ASP A 92 8.43 12.98 9.67
C ASP A 92 7.04 13.61 9.82
N TYR A 93 6.49 13.49 11.02
CA TYR A 93 5.22 14.07 11.43
C TYR A 93 5.22 14.17 12.95
N GLN A 94 4.60 15.19 13.52
CA GLN A 94 4.61 15.42 14.98
C GLN A 94 3.26 15.09 15.62
N ASN A 95 2.15 15.32 14.91
CA ASN A 95 0.81 15.22 15.47
C ASN A 95 0.17 13.85 15.18
N TYR A 96 0.84 12.76 15.56
CA TYR A 96 0.34 11.39 15.33
C TYR A 96 0.47 10.50 16.57
N GLU A 97 -0.40 9.51 16.65
CA GLU A 97 -0.40 8.49 17.71
C GLU A 97 -0.71 7.11 17.12
N PHE A 98 -0.08 6.06 17.65
CA PHE A 98 -0.32 4.67 17.26
C PHE A 98 -1.43 4.04 18.12
N PHE A 99 -2.28 3.26 17.49
CA PHE A 99 -3.31 2.44 18.11
C PHE A 99 -3.08 0.98 17.72
N VAL A 100 -2.48 0.23 18.63
CA VAL A 100 -2.06 -1.14 18.40
C VAL A 100 -3.05 -2.08 19.05
N ALA A 101 -3.89 -2.70 18.23
CA ALA A 101 -4.87 -3.66 18.69
C ALA A 101 -4.30 -5.06 18.78
N CYS A 102 -4.58 -5.79 19.86
CA CYS A 102 -4.15 -7.17 20.05
C CYS A 102 -5.21 -8.00 20.78
N TYR A 103 -5.04 -9.33 20.76
CA TYR A 103 -5.99 -10.26 21.37
C TYR A 103 -5.59 -10.65 22.79
N PRO A 104 -6.55 -10.85 23.72
CA PRO A 104 -6.28 -11.21 25.12
C PRO A 104 -5.42 -12.45 25.33
N ASN A 105 -5.55 -13.45 24.44
CA ASN A 105 -4.83 -14.72 24.54
C ASN A 105 -3.44 -14.68 23.90
N ASP A 106 -3.05 -13.60 23.25
CA ASP A 106 -1.70 -13.38 22.74
C ASP A 106 -0.90 -12.54 23.73
N LYS A 107 -0.42 -13.20 24.78
CA LYS A 107 0.31 -12.53 25.87
C LYS A 107 1.68 -12.05 25.41
N ALA A 108 2.37 -12.82 24.57
CA ALA A 108 3.71 -12.48 24.09
C ALA A 108 3.69 -11.17 23.28
N THR A 109 2.74 -11.00 22.35
CA THR A 109 2.59 -9.74 21.62
C THR A 109 2.18 -8.59 22.54
N GLN A 110 1.30 -8.84 23.52
CA GLN A 110 0.90 -7.82 24.49
C GLN A 110 2.09 -7.30 25.32
N GLU A 111 2.95 -8.19 25.81
CA GLU A 111 4.15 -7.83 26.58
C GLU A 111 5.10 -6.95 25.75
N LYS A 112 5.22 -7.22 24.45
CA LYS A 112 6.02 -6.44 23.50
C LYS A 112 5.44 -5.07 23.20
N ILE A 113 4.11 -4.98 23.06
CA ILE A 113 3.43 -3.69 22.96
C ILE A 113 3.60 -2.89 24.26
N ASP A 114 3.50 -3.55 25.42
CA ASP A 114 3.71 -2.89 26.72
C ASP A 114 5.14 -2.36 26.89
N ALA A 115 6.13 -3.10 26.39
CA ALA A 115 7.52 -2.62 26.35
C ALA A 115 7.65 -1.36 25.49
N ALA A 116 7.05 -1.35 24.29
CA ALA A 116 7.04 -0.19 23.41
C ALA A 116 6.32 1.02 24.06
N CYS A 117 5.17 0.83 24.71
CA CYS A 117 4.43 1.88 25.40
C CYS A 117 5.22 2.56 26.54
N ARG A 118 6.17 1.85 27.18
CA ARG A 118 7.04 2.45 28.21
C ARG A 118 8.03 3.46 27.64
N VAL A 119 8.40 3.29 26.38
CA VAL A 119 9.39 4.13 25.69
C VAL A 119 8.71 5.18 24.81
N LEU A 120 7.59 4.82 24.19
CA LEU A 120 6.86 5.64 23.22
C LEU A 120 5.52 6.11 23.81
N PRO A 121 5.42 7.38 24.27
CA PRO A 121 4.20 7.88 24.92
C PRO A 121 3.02 8.07 23.96
N ASN A 122 3.28 8.07 22.65
CA ASN A 122 2.27 8.19 21.59
C ASN A 122 1.76 6.82 21.10
N VAL A 123 2.03 5.73 21.83
CA VAL A 123 1.51 4.39 21.52
C VAL A 123 0.41 4.01 22.52
N HIS A 124 -0.76 3.66 21.98
CA HIS A 124 -1.91 3.21 22.74
C HIS A 124 -2.21 1.74 22.44
N LYS A 125 -2.12 0.89 23.46
CA LYS A 125 -2.51 -0.52 23.36
C LYS A 125 -4.03 -0.66 23.46
N ALA A 126 -4.64 -1.32 22.50
CA ALA A 126 -6.05 -1.70 22.51
C ALA A 126 -6.18 -3.23 22.64
N VAL A 127 -6.79 -3.72 23.71
CA VAL A 127 -7.01 -5.16 23.88
C VAL A 127 -8.42 -5.51 23.44
N ASN A 128 -8.55 -6.44 22.48
CA ASN A 128 -9.84 -6.90 22.00
C ASN A 128 -10.63 -7.58 23.13
N ARG A 129 -11.97 -7.48 23.13
CA ARG A 129 -12.85 -8.12 24.12
C ARG A 129 -12.89 -9.64 24.00
N ARG A 130 -12.68 -10.18 22.80
CA ARG A 130 -12.77 -11.61 22.49
C ARG A 130 -11.38 -12.21 22.34
N ARG A 131 -11.23 -13.48 22.72
CA ARG A 131 -10.03 -14.26 22.41
C ARG A 131 -9.91 -14.43 20.89
N GLY A 132 -8.70 -14.27 20.39
CA GLY A 132 -8.34 -14.45 18.98
C GLY A 132 -7.85 -15.85 18.65
N PRO A 133 -7.54 -16.09 17.36
CA PRO A 133 -7.77 -15.16 16.27
C PRO A 133 -9.24 -15.16 15.86
N SER A 134 -9.86 -13.98 15.71
CA SER A 134 -11.14 -13.83 15.01
C SER A 134 -10.86 -13.39 13.56
N ASN A 135 -10.52 -12.11 13.33
CA ASN A 135 -9.97 -11.59 12.08
C ASN A 135 -9.39 -10.17 12.25
N LYS A 136 -8.69 -9.67 11.22
CA LYS A 136 -8.09 -8.33 11.22
C LYS A 136 -9.12 -7.23 11.50
N ALA A 137 -10.30 -7.31 10.90
CA ALA A 137 -11.41 -6.36 11.11
C ALA A 137 -11.83 -6.20 12.58
N ASP A 138 -11.94 -7.30 13.33
CA ASP A 138 -12.35 -7.26 14.73
C ASP A 138 -11.29 -6.56 15.59
N ASN A 139 -10.02 -6.77 15.28
CA ASN A 139 -8.91 -6.09 15.93
C ASN A 139 -8.86 -4.59 15.56
N LEU A 140 -9.09 -4.23 14.30
CA LEU A 140 -9.20 -2.83 13.87
C LEU A 140 -10.39 -2.11 14.52
N ASN A 141 -11.52 -2.80 14.75
CA ASN A 141 -12.63 -2.23 15.52
C ASN A 141 -12.25 -2.00 17.00
N ALA A 142 -11.36 -2.82 17.59
CA ALA A 142 -10.83 -2.59 18.93
C ALA A 142 -9.90 -1.36 18.97
N ALA A 143 -9.05 -1.16 17.96
CA ALA A 143 -8.26 0.07 17.79
C ALA A 143 -9.17 1.30 17.67
N PHE A 144 -10.26 1.20 16.89
CA PHE A 144 -11.23 2.28 16.75
C PHE A 144 -11.94 2.63 18.06
N ALA A 145 -12.34 1.63 18.84
CA ALA A 145 -12.94 1.85 20.15
C ALA A 145 -11.97 2.55 21.12
N GLU A 146 -10.68 2.17 21.10
CA GLU A 146 -9.64 2.83 21.88
C GLU A 146 -9.39 4.27 21.41
N LEU A 147 -9.41 4.52 20.10
CA LEU A 147 -9.35 5.88 19.56
C LEU A 147 -10.48 6.74 20.10
N VAL A 148 -11.73 6.27 20.05
CA VAL A 148 -12.88 7.02 20.58
C VAL A 148 -12.71 7.30 22.08
N ARG A 149 -12.15 6.35 22.84
CA ARG A 149 -11.84 6.54 24.26
C ARG A 149 -10.78 7.63 24.47
N GLN A 150 -9.73 7.67 23.65
CA GLN A 150 -8.71 8.72 23.71
C GLN A 150 -9.26 10.09 23.29
N GLU A 151 -10.19 10.14 22.32
CA GLU A 151 -10.90 11.37 21.96
C GLU A 151 -11.70 11.92 23.16
N GLN A 152 -12.35 11.03 23.92
CA GLN A 152 -13.09 11.40 25.13
C GLN A 152 -12.18 11.90 26.26
N ILE A 153 -11.03 11.26 26.47
CA ILE A 153 -10.07 11.65 27.52
C ILE A 153 -9.41 12.99 27.19
N SER A 154 -8.93 13.13 25.95
CA SER A 154 -8.18 14.31 25.54
C SER A 154 -9.06 15.51 25.19
N GLY A 155 -10.36 15.29 24.98
CA GLY A 155 -11.30 16.29 24.45
C GLY A 155 -10.99 16.73 23.01
N LYS A 156 -10.05 16.05 22.34
CA LYS A 156 -9.60 16.37 20.99
C LYS A 156 -9.88 15.20 20.06
N ARG A 157 -10.55 15.50 18.95
CA ARG A 157 -10.88 14.54 17.92
C ARG A 157 -9.68 14.32 16.98
N TYR A 158 -9.52 13.10 16.46
CA TYR A 158 -8.58 12.85 15.36
C TYR A 158 -9.19 13.34 14.03
N ASP A 159 -8.34 13.70 13.09
CA ASP A 159 -8.76 14.17 11.78
C ASP A 159 -8.80 13.04 10.75
N PHE A 160 -7.83 12.12 10.81
CA PHE A 160 -7.75 10.99 9.91
C PHE A 160 -7.04 9.79 10.56
N ILE A 161 -7.34 8.60 10.02
CA ILE A 161 -6.82 7.31 10.45
C ILE A 161 -6.03 6.71 9.29
N VAL A 162 -4.84 6.17 9.57
CA VAL A 162 -3.99 5.48 8.60
C VAL A 162 -3.82 4.03 9.04
N MET A 163 -3.99 3.07 8.13
CA MET A 163 -3.84 1.65 8.43
C MET A 163 -2.46 1.13 8.01
N HIS A 164 -1.83 0.32 8.85
CA HIS A 164 -0.59 -0.40 8.57
C HIS A 164 -0.56 -1.79 9.22
N ASP A 165 0.24 -2.68 8.65
CA ASP A 165 0.50 -4.01 9.20
C ASP A 165 1.78 -4.04 10.07
N PRO A 166 1.91 -5.00 11.01
CA PRO A 166 3.07 -5.12 11.91
C PRO A 166 4.42 -5.35 11.24
N GLU A 167 4.47 -5.65 9.94
CA GLU A 167 5.69 -5.81 9.15
C GLU A 167 6.06 -4.58 8.29
N ASP A 168 5.20 -3.55 8.26
CA ASP A 168 5.36 -2.43 7.33
C ASP A 168 6.48 -1.48 7.74
N VAL A 169 7.19 -0.99 6.73
CA VAL A 169 8.10 0.16 6.84
C VAL A 169 7.42 1.35 6.17
N LEU A 170 7.12 2.36 6.97
CA LEU A 170 6.43 3.58 6.53
C LEU A 170 7.41 4.54 5.88
N HIS A 171 6.94 5.27 4.87
CA HIS A 171 7.74 6.33 4.28
C HIS A 171 7.68 7.59 5.18
N PRO A 172 8.80 8.28 5.45
CA PRO A 172 8.83 9.45 6.34
C PRO A 172 7.75 10.51 6.07
N LEU A 173 7.53 10.83 4.79
CA LEU A 173 6.60 11.85 4.32
C LEU A 173 5.16 11.36 4.09
N GLU A 174 4.84 10.10 4.42
CA GLU A 174 3.52 9.51 4.15
C GLU A 174 2.37 10.30 4.80
N LEU A 175 2.47 10.56 6.11
CA LEU A 175 1.42 11.30 6.84
C LEU A 175 1.29 12.74 6.36
N LYS A 176 2.41 13.39 6.00
CA LYS A 176 2.41 14.74 5.43
C LYS A 176 1.68 14.77 4.08
N LEU A 177 1.95 13.80 3.20
CA LEU A 177 1.26 13.67 1.92
C LEU A 177 -0.25 13.48 2.10
N CYS A 178 -0.65 12.54 2.98
CA CYS A 178 -2.06 12.29 3.27
C CYS A 178 -2.75 13.55 3.84
N ASN A 179 -2.14 14.20 4.85
CA ASN A 179 -2.65 15.44 5.43
C ASN A 179 -2.82 16.55 4.38
N TYR A 180 -1.81 16.75 3.54
CA TYR A 180 -1.83 17.74 2.47
C TYR A 180 -2.97 17.48 1.48
N LEU A 181 -3.10 16.26 0.98
CA LEU A 181 -4.11 15.89 -0.01
C LEU A 181 -5.53 15.99 0.54
N MET A 182 -5.76 15.46 1.74
CA MET A 182 -7.08 15.53 2.38
C MET A 182 -7.48 16.98 2.67
N THR A 183 -6.52 17.85 2.98
CA THR A 183 -6.79 19.28 3.22
C THR A 183 -7.00 20.08 1.94
N ARG A 184 -6.13 19.91 0.94
CA ARG A 184 -6.16 20.72 -0.30
C ARG A 184 -7.16 20.21 -1.33
N ARG A 185 -7.37 18.89 -1.43
CA ARG A 185 -8.29 18.27 -2.40
C ARG A 185 -9.63 17.87 -1.80
N GLY A 186 -9.79 17.94 -0.47
CA GLY A 186 -11.04 17.60 0.21
C GLY A 186 -11.48 16.15 -0.03
N VAL A 187 -10.50 15.24 -0.11
CA VAL A 187 -10.73 13.80 -0.29
C VAL A 187 -10.86 13.09 1.05
N ASN A 188 -11.61 11.99 1.07
CA ASN A 188 -11.94 11.25 2.28
C ASN A 188 -11.10 9.99 2.46
N MET A 189 -10.48 9.51 1.39
CA MET A 189 -9.55 8.40 1.43
C MET A 189 -8.38 8.64 0.47
N VAL A 190 -7.16 8.38 0.93
CA VAL A 190 -5.94 8.41 0.15
C VAL A 190 -5.27 7.05 0.28
N GLN A 191 -5.10 6.35 -0.84
CA GLN A 191 -4.28 5.14 -0.92
C GLN A 191 -2.92 5.49 -1.52
N THR A 192 -1.85 5.19 -0.80
CA THR A 192 -0.48 5.26 -1.33
C THR A 192 -0.07 3.90 -1.92
N PRO A 193 0.96 3.82 -2.76
CA PRO A 193 1.42 2.57 -3.32
C PRO A 193 2.00 1.65 -2.25
N VAL A 194 1.71 0.37 -2.36
CA VAL A 194 2.33 -0.67 -1.54
C VAL A 194 3.25 -1.48 -2.46
N PHE A 195 4.52 -1.61 -2.08
CA PHE A 195 5.46 -2.41 -2.86
C PHE A 195 6.17 -3.43 -1.99
N PRO A 196 6.14 -4.73 -2.37
CA PRO A 196 6.99 -5.74 -1.77
C PRO A 196 8.46 -5.32 -1.74
N ILE A 197 9.13 -5.61 -0.63
CA ILE A 197 10.60 -5.50 -0.56
C ILE A 197 11.21 -6.50 -1.55
N GLU A 198 12.24 -6.08 -2.29
CA GLU A 198 12.89 -6.93 -3.29
C GLU A 198 13.47 -8.20 -2.65
N VAL A 199 13.27 -9.34 -3.31
CA VAL A 199 13.81 -10.64 -2.88
C VAL A 199 14.82 -11.19 -3.89
N PRO A 200 15.70 -12.15 -3.50
CA PRO A 200 16.62 -12.79 -4.42
C PRO A 200 15.90 -13.39 -5.63
N ALA A 201 16.50 -13.28 -6.82
CA ALA A 201 15.91 -13.71 -8.10
C ALA A 201 15.43 -15.18 -8.14
N ARG A 202 16.01 -16.06 -7.31
CA ARG A 202 15.63 -17.47 -7.16
C ARG A 202 14.28 -17.67 -6.45
N ASN A 203 13.80 -16.68 -5.69
CA ASN A 203 12.55 -16.78 -4.96
C ASN A 203 11.37 -16.35 -5.84
N PHE A 204 10.90 -17.27 -6.69
CA PHE A 204 9.81 -17.02 -7.62
C PHE A 204 8.48 -16.74 -6.90
N THR A 205 8.27 -17.32 -5.72
CA THR A 205 7.01 -17.13 -4.97
C THR A 205 6.89 -15.70 -4.46
N ALA A 206 7.89 -15.21 -3.71
CA ALA A 206 7.87 -13.80 -3.29
C ALA A 206 8.02 -12.84 -4.49
N GLY A 207 8.80 -13.21 -5.50
CA GLY A 207 8.92 -12.43 -6.74
C GLY A 207 7.59 -12.27 -7.50
N SER A 208 6.68 -13.25 -7.42
CA SER A 208 5.35 -13.13 -8.02
C SER A 208 4.51 -12.01 -7.39
N TYR A 209 4.71 -11.71 -6.10
CA TYR A 209 4.07 -10.55 -5.47
C TYR A 209 4.68 -9.24 -5.96
N MET A 210 6.01 -9.14 -6.10
CA MET A 210 6.65 -7.94 -6.66
C MET A 210 6.04 -7.57 -8.01
N ASP A 211 5.90 -8.59 -8.85
CA ASP A 211 5.34 -8.48 -10.19
C ASP A 211 3.85 -8.07 -10.17
N ASP A 212 3.02 -8.71 -9.33
CA ASP A 212 1.58 -8.43 -9.22
C ASP A 212 1.32 -7.01 -8.68
N PHE A 213 2.05 -6.62 -7.63
CA PHE A 213 1.91 -5.31 -7.03
C PHE A 213 2.45 -4.20 -7.92
N ALA A 214 3.53 -4.46 -8.67
CA ALA A 214 4.04 -3.52 -9.65
C ALA A 214 2.98 -3.18 -10.69
N GLU A 215 2.33 -4.18 -11.32
CA GLU A 215 1.28 -3.91 -12.31
C GLU A 215 0.07 -3.21 -11.67
N THR A 216 -0.42 -3.73 -10.54
CA THR A 216 -1.61 -3.19 -9.88
C THR A 216 -1.44 -1.73 -9.46
N HIS A 217 -0.32 -1.39 -8.81
CA HIS A 217 -0.07 -0.05 -8.22
C HIS A 217 0.58 0.94 -9.18
N THR A 218 0.96 0.54 -10.40
CA THR A 218 1.46 1.47 -11.43
C THR A 218 0.50 1.65 -12.59
N LYS A 219 -0.53 0.80 -12.70
CA LYS A 219 -1.47 0.79 -13.82
C LYS A 219 -2.93 0.63 -13.39
N ASP A 220 -3.30 -0.48 -12.74
CA ASP A 220 -4.72 -0.83 -12.56
C ASP A 220 -5.45 0.12 -11.61
N ILE A 221 -4.86 0.45 -10.46
CA ILE A 221 -5.49 1.38 -9.50
C ILE A 221 -5.54 2.81 -10.07
N TYR A 222 -4.56 3.19 -10.89
CA TYR A 222 -4.62 4.46 -11.62
C TYR A 222 -5.76 4.50 -12.64
N ALA A 223 -5.91 3.44 -13.44
CA ALA A 223 -7.02 3.32 -14.37
C ALA A 223 -8.37 3.39 -13.65
N ARG A 224 -8.49 2.77 -12.47
CA ARG A 224 -9.67 2.86 -11.60
C ARG A 224 -9.96 4.30 -11.16
N GLU A 225 -8.96 4.97 -10.62
CA GLU A 225 -9.07 6.33 -10.11
C GLU A 225 -9.47 7.30 -11.23
N TRP A 226 -8.83 7.23 -12.41
CA TRP A 226 -9.15 8.07 -13.55
C TRP A 226 -10.54 7.81 -14.12
N ALA A 227 -10.98 6.55 -14.09
CA ALA A 227 -12.34 6.18 -14.46
C ALA A 227 -13.38 6.65 -13.44
N ARG A 228 -12.95 7.22 -12.30
CA ARG A 228 -13.80 7.57 -11.14
C ARG A 228 -14.58 6.36 -10.62
N ALA A 229 -14.00 5.18 -10.80
CA ALA A 229 -14.48 3.94 -10.20
C ALA A 229 -14.04 3.86 -8.73
N PHE A 230 -14.56 2.86 -8.03
CA PHE A 230 -14.11 2.50 -6.71
C PHE A 230 -12.58 2.26 -6.65
N VAL A 231 -11.89 3.01 -5.78
CA VAL A 231 -10.46 2.83 -5.49
C VAL A 231 -10.33 1.88 -4.29
N PRO A 232 -9.75 0.67 -4.46
CA PRO A 232 -9.61 -0.27 -3.37
C PRO A 232 -8.55 0.16 -2.37
N SER A 233 -8.84 -0.05 -1.09
CA SER A 233 -7.84 -0.01 -0.02
C SER A 233 -7.03 -1.31 -0.04
N ALA A 234 -5.70 -1.20 0.03
CA ALA A 234 -4.79 -2.33 0.16
C ALA A 234 -4.65 -2.82 1.63
N GLY A 235 -5.33 -2.15 2.55
CA GLY A 235 -5.33 -2.49 3.98
C GLY A 235 -4.09 -1.98 4.73
N VAL A 236 -3.15 -1.40 3.99
CA VAL A 236 -1.95 -0.69 4.46
C VAL A 236 -1.71 0.54 3.59
N GLY A 237 -1.03 1.55 4.12
CA GLY A 237 -0.76 2.80 3.40
C GLY A 237 -2.04 3.56 2.99
N THR A 238 -3.12 3.33 3.73
CA THR A 238 -4.45 3.90 3.44
C THR A 238 -4.83 4.89 4.53
N ALA A 239 -4.93 6.17 4.17
CA ALA A 239 -5.45 7.20 5.06
C ALA A 239 -6.95 7.44 4.78
N ILE A 240 -7.75 7.54 5.84
CA ILE A 240 -9.21 7.71 5.78
C ILE A 240 -9.63 8.80 6.75
N ALA A 241 -10.52 9.69 6.33
CA ALA A 241 -11.02 10.79 7.15
C ALA A 241 -11.82 10.26 8.34
N ARG A 242 -11.60 10.81 9.53
CA ARG A 242 -12.22 10.35 10.78
C ARG A 242 -13.75 10.50 10.74
N ASP A 243 -14.28 11.47 10.00
CA ASP A 243 -15.72 11.67 9.81
C ASP A 243 -16.37 10.56 8.97
N ALA A 244 -15.62 9.94 8.06
CA ALA A 244 -16.10 8.82 7.26
C ALA A 244 -16.44 7.61 8.12
N PHE A 245 -15.68 7.37 9.19
CA PHE A 245 -15.96 6.31 10.16
C PHE A 245 -17.29 6.52 10.91
N ASP A 246 -17.61 7.75 11.30
CA ASP A 246 -18.88 8.04 12.00
C ASP A 246 -20.08 7.72 11.10
N ARG A 247 -20.02 8.15 9.84
CA ARG A 247 -21.15 7.97 8.91
C ARG A 247 -21.29 6.53 8.47
N LEU A 248 -20.18 5.83 8.24
CA LEU A 248 -20.21 4.39 8.00
C LEU A 248 -20.78 3.66 9.22
N GLY A 249 -20.40 4.06 10.44
CA GLY A 249 -20.96 3.54 11.68
C GLY A 249 -22.48 3.77 11.77
N ALA A 250 -22.94 4.98 11.43
CA ALA A 250 -24.37 5.31 11.44
C ALA A 250 -25.18 4.54 10.38
N LYS A 251 -24.59 4.27 9.21
CA LYS A 251 -25.28 3.62 8.07
C LYS A 251 -25.24 2.09 8.12
N PHE A 252 -24.12 1.51 8.59
CA PHE A 252 -23.85 0.07 8.54
C PHE A 252 -23.73 -0.59 9.92
N GLY A 253 -23.91 0.19 11.01
CA GLY A 253 -23.86 -0.28 12.39
C GLY A 253 -22.51 -0.03 13.08
N GLU A 254 -22.46 -0.32 14.39
CA GLU A 254 -21.34 0.07 15.26
C GLU A 254 -19.96 -0.49 14.85
N LYS A 255 -19.92 -1.63 14.15
CA LYS A 255 -18.68 -2.23 13.64
C LYS A 255 -18.34 -1.66 12.26
N VAL A 256 -17.51 -0.62 12.24
CA VAL A 256 -17.14 0.06 10.99
C VAL A 256 -16.37 -0.88 10.05
N PHE A 257 -15.47 -1.71 10.59
CA PHE A 257 -14.83 -2.80 9.84
C PHE A 257 -15.68 -4.07 9.89
N ASN A 258 -16.03 -4.59 8.72
CA ASN A 258 -16.91 -5.74 8.60
C ASN A 258 -16.20 -7.04 9.01
N THR A 259 -16.56 -7.58 10.17
CA THR A 259 -15.99 -8.83 10.71
C THR A 259 -16.46 -10.09 10.00
N GLU A 260 -17.34 -9.98 9.01
CA GLU A 260 -17.76 -11.12 8.19
C GLU A 260 -16.98 -11.20 6.87
N SER A 261 -16.19 -10.17 6.55
CA SER A 261 -15.28 -10.15 5.40
C SER A 261 -13.86 -10.55 5.81
N LEU A 262 -13.20 -11.37 4.99
CA LEU A 262 -11.78 -11.69 5.10
C LEU A 262 -10.87 -10.61 4.48
N THR A 263 -11.45 -9.69 3.73
CA THR A 263 -10.84 -8.49 3.13
C THR A 263 -11.64 -7.27 3.56
N GLU A 264 -11.44 -6.89 4.82
CA GLU A 264 -12.16 -5.79 5.47
C GLU A 264 -11.83 -4.43 4.85
N ASP A 265 -10.62 -4.29 4.33
CA ASP A 265 -10.09 -3.15 3.61
C ASP A 265 -10.82 -2.90 2.28
N TYR A 266 -10.94 -3.94 1.45
CA TYR A 266 -11.67 -3.89 0.19
C TYR A 266 -13.15 -3.59 0.43
N ASP A 267 -13.78 -4.27 1.40
CA ASP A 267 -15.17 -4.04 1.78
C ASP A 267 -15.41 -2.60 2.28
N PHE A 268 -14.56 -2.12 3.18
CA PHE A 268 -14.67 -0.78 3.75
C PHE A 268 -14.58 0.29 2.67
N SER A 269 -13.59 0.18 1.79
CA SER A 269 -13.37 1.15 0.73
C SER A 269 -14.50 1.11 -0.32
N LEU A 270 -15.10 -0.06 -0.59
CA LEU A 270 -16.29 -0.15 -1.46
C LEU A 270 -17.50 0.53 -0.81
N ARG A 271 -17.74 0.29 0.48
CA ARG A 271 -18.82 0.97 1.24
C ARG A 271 -18.63 2.49 1.30
N LEU A 272 -17.37 2.97 1.29
CA LEU A 272 -17.08 4.40 1.13
C LEU A 272 -17.53 4.93 -0.23
N ASP A 273 -17.15 4.28 -1.34
CA ASP A 273 -17.56 4.69 -2.70
C ASP A 273 -19.09 4.68 -2.85
N LEU A 274 -19.75 3.62 -2.38
CA LEU A 274 -21.22 3.50 -2.38
C LEU A 274 -21.91 4.54 -1.47
N SER A 275 -21.17 5.16 -0.55
CA SER A 275 -21.67 6.25 0.30
C SER A 275 -21.32 7.63 -0.26
N GLY A 276 -20.74 7.70 -1.47
CA GLY A 276 -20.46 8.95 -2.18
C GLY A 276 -19.17 9.65 -1.75
N TYR A 277 -18.30 8.97 -1.00
CA TYR A 277 -17.03 9.54 -0.55
C TYR A 277 -15.97 9.55 -1.67
N LYS A 278 -15.12 10.58 -1.63
CA LYS A 278 -14.05 10.75 -2.63
C LYS A 278 -12.80 10.00 -2.18
N SER A 279 -12.46 8.94 -2.90
CA SER A 279 -11.22 8.17 -2.71
C SER A 279 -10.27 8.44 -3.86
N ILE A 280 -8.99 8.63 -3.56
CA ILE A 280 -7.93 8.81 -4.56
C ILE A 280 -6.78 7.84 -4.30
N PHE A 281 -6.08 7.49 -5.38
CA PHE A 281 -4.82 6.78 -5.35
C PHE A 281 -3.71 7.71 -5.78
N VAL A 282 -2.66 7.85 -4.98
CA VAL A 282 -1.57 8.79 -5.27
C VAL A 282 -0.23 8.11 -5.19
N ARG A 283 0.44 8.00 -6.34
CA ARG A 283 1.85 7.63 -6.43
C ARG A 283 2.68 8.89 -6.65
N GLN A 284 3.18 9.46 -5.55
CA GLN A 284 3.97 10.69 -5.57
C GLN A 284 5.47 10.40 -5.46
N ARG A 285 6.25 10.96 -6.37
CA ARG A 285 7.72 11.04 -6.24
C ARG A 285 8.10 12.43 -5.76
N LEU A 286 8.98 12.53 -4.77
CA LEU A 286 9.50 13.81 -4.28
C LEU A 286 11.01 13.85 -4.43
N LEU A 287 11.52 14.99 -4.89
CA LEU A 287 12.95 15.29 -4.84
C LEU A 287 13.28 15.71 -3.40
N ARG A 288 14.03 14.87 -2.69
CA ARG A 288 14.48 15.21 -1.34
C ARG A 288 15.73 16.07 -1.43
N ARG A 289 15.69 17.29 -0.89
CA ARG A 289 16.90 18.10 -0.69
C ARG A 289 17.58 17.65 0.60
N CYS A 290 18.40 16.61 0.52
CA CYS A 290 19.24 16.21 1.63
C CYS A 290 20.28 17.32 1.92
N LYS A 291 20.09 18.07 3.01
CA LYS A 291 21.16 18.91 3.57
C LYS A 291 22.20 17.98 4.19
N GLN A 292 23.31 17.73 3.48
CA GLN A 292 24.48 17.16 4.15
C GLN A 292 24.99 18.14 5.22
N LYS A 293 25.53 17.60 6.32
CA LYS A 293 26.28 18.38 7.33
C LYS A 293 27.49 19.15 6.75
N THR A 294 27.84 18.90 5.49
CA THR A 294 28.97 19.50 4.74
C THR A 294 28.58 20.68 3.83
N GLY A 295 27.34 21.19 3.90
CA GLY A 295 26.95 22.45 3.24
C GLY A 295 26.77 22.39 1.72
N LYS A 296 26.94 21.22 1.08
CA LYS A 296 26.50 20.98 -0.30
C LYS A 296 25.19 20.20 -0.31
N ALA A 297 24.14 20.81 -0.84
CA ALA A 297 22.90 20.12 -1.16
C ALA A 297 23.13 19.34 -2.46
N ASP A 298 23.33 18.03 -2.34
CA ASP A 298 23.32 17.15 -3.51
C ASP A 298 21.86 16.87 -3.87
N GLU A 299 21.48 17.06 -5.13
CA GLU A 299 20.13 16.69 -5.60
C GLU A 299 20.00 15.17 -5.52
N SER A 300 19.37 14.68 -4.46
CA SER A 300 19.09 13.24 -4.32
C SER A 300 18.01 12.84 -5.33
N PRO A 301 18.07 11.62 -5.90
CA PRO A 301 17.08 11.17 -6.86
C PRO A 301 15.68 11.20 -6.26
N ALA A 302 14.66 11.45 -7.10
CA ALA A 302 13.27 11.55 -6.64
C ALA A 302 12.78 10.22 -6.02
N GLU A 303 12.54 10.24 -4.70
CA GLU A 303 12.09 9.11 -3.89
C GLU A 303 10.58 8.93 -4.03
N LEU A 304 10.13 7.68 -4.11
CA LEU A 304 8.71 7.36 -4.22
C LEU A 304 8.11 7.15 -2.83
N ILE A 305 7.11 7.95 -2.48
CA ILE A 305 6.33 7.75 -1.26
C ILE A 305 5.48 6.50 -1.45
N ALA A 306 5.86 5.42 -0.78
CA ALA A 306 5.19 4.12 -0.83
C ALA A 306 5.50 3.32 0.43
N THR A 307 4.52 2.55 0.91
CA THR A 307 4.71 1.59 1.99
C THR A 307 5.49 0.38 1.47
N ARG A 308 6.47 -0.08 2.25
CA ARG A 308 7.25 -1.28 1.93
C ARG A 308 6.87 -2.41 2.88
N ALA A 309 6.50 -3.55 2.30
CA ALA A 309 5.98 -4.68 3.07
C ALA A 309 6.65 -6.00 2.69
N HIS A 310 6.68 -6.94 3.63
CA HIS A 310 7.12 -8.30 3.39
C HIS A 310 5.96 -9.19 2.89
N PHE A 311 6.28 -10.11 1.98
CA PHE A 311 5.30 -11.04 1.43
C PHE A 311 5.78 -12.50 1.53
N PRO A 312 4.85 -13.47 1.56
CA PRO A 312 5.18 -14.88 1.69
C PRO A 312 6.20 -15.38 0.66
N ALA A 313 7.22 -16.08 1.15
CA ALA A 313 8.28 -16.67 0.33
C ALA A 313 8.04 -18.12 -0.10
N THR A 314 7.05 -18.81 0.47
CA THR A 314 6.78 -20.23 0.18
C THR A 314 5.46 -20.43 -0.54
N PHE A 315 5.38 -21.45 -1.39
CA PHE A 315 4.17 -21.76 -2.15
C PHE A 315 2.93 -21.90 -1.24
N LYS A 316 3.05 -22.66 -0.15
CA LYS A 316 1.93 -22.93 0.77
C LYS A 316 1.42 -21.66 1.44
N THR A 317 2.33 -20.79 1.91
CA THR A 317 1.94 -19.53 2.57
C THR A 317 1.39 -18.52 1.58
N ALA A 318 1.92 -18.46 0.36
CA ALA A 318 1.36 -17.62 -0.71
C ALA A 318 -0.04 -18.04 -1.13
N VAL A 319 -0.27 -19.35 -1.32
CA VAL A 319 -1.60 -19.88 -1.63
C VAL A 319 -2.60 -19.54 -0.52
N ARG A 320 -2.24 -19.69 0.76
CA ARG A 320 -3.11 -19.30 1.89
C ARG A 320 -3.47 -17.81 1.86
N GLN A 321 -2.49 -16.92 1.69
CA GLN A 321 -2.73 -15.48 1.65
C GLN A 321 -3.65 -15.07 0.51
N ARG A 322 -3.32 -15.51 -0.72
CA ARG A 322 -4.10 -15.15 -1.91
C ARG A 322 -5.48 -15.80 -1.91
N THR A 323 -5.64 -16.96 -1.27
CA THR A 323 -6.97 -17.57 -1.05
C THR A 323 -7.83 -16.66 -0.18
N ARG A 324 -7.28 -16.05 0.88
CA ARG A 324 -8.01 -15.08 1.72
C ARG A 324 -8.53 -13.92 0.89
N TRP A 325 -7.68 -13.35 0.04
CA TRP A 325 -8.08 -12.26 -0.86
C TRP A 325 -9.16 -12.69 -1.85
N MET A 326 -8.99 -13.85 -2.49
CA MET A 326 -9.97 -14.38 -3.44
C MET A 326 -11.33 -14.66 -2.79
N VAL A 327 -11.35 -15.25 -1.59
CA VAL A 327 -12.58 -15.50 -0.84
C VAL A 327 -13.28 -14.20 -0.47
N GLY A 328 -12.56 -13.24 0.08
CA GLY A 328 -13.12 -11.95 0.49
C GLY A 328 -13.65 -11.13 -0.69
N ILE A 329 -12.83 -10.93 -1.72
CA ILE A 329 -13.14 -10.07 -2.87
C ILE A 329 -14.17 -10.72 -3.80
N ASN A 330 -14.01 -12.00 -4.13
CA ASN A 330 -14.82 -12.60 -5.20
C ASN A 330 -16.09 -13.26 -4.71
N PHE A 331 -16.11 -13.80 -3.49
CA PHE A 331 -17.26 -14.54 -2.98
C PHE A 331 -18.00 -13.79 -1.87
N GLN A 332 -17.33 -13.39 -0.79
CA GLN A 332 -17.99 -12.72 0.34
C GLN A 332 -18.52 -11.34 -0.05
N ASN A 333 -17.70 -10.52 -0.70
CA ASN A 333 -18.11 -9.20 -1.17
C ASN A 333 -19.23 -9.28 -2.20
N TRP A 334 -19.21 -10.26 -3.11
CA TRP A 334 -20.33 -10.49 -4.02
C TRP A 334 -21.60 -10.82 -3.23
N LYS A 335 -21.54 -11.78 -2.30
CA LYS A 335 -22.71 -12.15 -1.48
C LYS A 335 -23.29 -10.98 -0.66
N GLN A 336 -22.43 -10.11 -0.13
CA GLN A 336 -22.84 -9.01 0.74
C GLN A 336 -23.29 -7.76 -0.01
N VAL A 337 -22.59 -7.37 -1.08
CA VAL A 337 -22.78 -6.09 -1.79
C VAL A 337 -23.35 -6.27 -3.20
N GLY A 338 -23.25 -7.45 -3.80
CA GLY A 338 -23.77 -7.71 -5.14
C GLY A 338 -23.08 -6.87 -6.22
N TRP A 339 -23.86 -6.34 -7.16
CA TRP A 339 -23.40 -5.51 -8.29
C TRP A 339 -23.89 -4.06 -8.17
N GLU A 340 -23.72 -3.48 -6.99
CA GLU A 340 -24.11 -2.10 -6.69
C GLU A 340 -23.09 -1.08 -7.21
N GLY A 341 -23.53 0.18 -7.27
CA GLY A 341 -22.72 1.32 -7.70
C GLY A 341 -22.88 1.72 -9.17
N ARG A 342 -22.04 2.67 -9.58
CA ARG A 342 -22.01 3.24 -10.93
C ARG A 342 -21.48 2.22 -11.94
N LEU A 343 -21.70 2.46 -13.25
CA LEU A 343 -21.24 1.54 -14.30
C LEU A 343 -19.73 1.25 -14.22
N GLN A 344 -18.94 2.27 -13.88
CA GLN A 344 -17.49 2.15 -13.71
C GLN A 344 -17.14 1.28 -12.49
N THR A 345 -17.86 1.41 -11.38
CA THR A 345 -17.72 0.54 -10.20
C THR A 345 -18.08 -0.91 -10.58
N LYS A 346 -19.20 -1.14 -11.30
CA LYS A 346 -19.58 -2.48 -11.76
C LYS A 346 -18.57 -3.11 -12.71
N TRP A 347 -17.96 -2.31 -13.59
CA TRP A 347 -16.88 -2.76 -14.45
C TRP A 347 -15.67 -3.23 -13.63
N MET A 348 -15.25 -2.47 -12.61
CA MET A 348 -14.15 -2.88 -11.74
C MET A 348 -14.48 -4.09 -10.87
N LEU A 349 -15.73 -4.21 -10.39
CA LEU A 349 -16.19 -5.42 -9.71
C LEU A 349 -16.13 -6.65 -10.65
N PHE A 350 -16.44 -6.47 -11.94
CA PHE A 350 -16.32 -7.54 -12.93
C PHE A 350 -14.85 -7.91 -13.15
N HIS A 351 -13.99 -6.90 -13.33
CA HIS A 351 -12.56 -7.09 -13.49
C HIS A 351 -11.93 -7.86 -12.32
N ASP A 352 -12.36 -7.59 -11.08
CA ASP A 352 -11.90 -8.32 -9.90
C ASP A 352 -12.44 -9.76 -9.87
N ARG A 353 -13.76 -9.91 -10.06
CA ARG A 353 -14.46 -11.19 -9.92
C ARG A 353 -14.17 -12.18 -11.04
N LYS A 354 -13.74 -11.70 -12.21
CA LYS A 354 -13.41 -12.58 -13.34
C LYS A 354 -12.27 -13.54 -13.02
N ALA A 355 -11.40 -13.20 -12.06
CA ALA A 355 -10.27 -14.01 -11.65
C ALA A 355 -10.64 -15.48 -11.33
N VAL A 356 -11.83 -15.73 -10.78
CA VAL A 356 -12.29 -17.09 -10.45
C VAL A 356 -12.43 -17.96 -11.70
N TRP A 357 -13.12 -17.45 -12.72
CA TRP A 357 -13.34 -18.22 -13.94
C TRP A 357 -12.14 -18.13 -14.89
N SER A 358 -11.41 -17.01 -14.95
CA SER A 358 -10.23 -16.88 -15.81
C SER A 358 -9.09 -17.82 -15.36
N ASN A 359 -8.86 -17.96 -14.05
CA ASN A 359 -7.91 -18.95 -13.52
C ASN A 359 -8.37 -20.41 -13.78
N SER A 360 -9.67 -20.65 -13.84
CA SER A 360 -10.21 -21.96 -14.21
C SER A 360 -9.95 -22.26 -15.69
N VAL A 361 -10.21 -21.30 -16.58
CA VAL A 361 -9.86 -21.39 -18.01
C VAL A 361 -8.35 -21.57 -18.20
N LEU A 362 -7.53 -20.89 -17.40
CA LEU A 362 -6.08 -21.04 -17.39
C LEU A 362 -5.61 -22.44 -17.03
N MET A 363 -6.26 -23.10 -16.06
CA MET A 363 -6.01 -24.51 -15.79
C MET A 363 -6.29 -25.38 -17.03
N PHE A 364 -7.42 -25.15 -17.69
CA PHE A 364 -7.76 -25.87 -18.92
C PHE A 364 -6.81 -25.55 -20.08
N ASN A 365 -6.27 -24.33 -20.19
CA ASN A 365 -5.21 -24.00 -21.14
C ASN A 365 -3.98 -24.88 -20.93
N TYR A 366 -3.51 -25.05 -19.69
CA TYR A 366 -2.35 -25.89 -19.40
C TYR A 366 -2.62 -27.36 -19.66
N LEU A 367 -3.79 -27.88 -19.29
CA LEU A 367 -4.17 -29.26 -19.57
C LEU A 367 -4.28 -29.51 -21.07
N PHE A 368 -4.91 -28.59 -21.81
CA PHE A 368 -5.03 -28.67 -23.27
C PHE A 368 -3.66 -28.58 -23.96
N ALA A 369 -2.78 -27.69 -23.50
CA ALA A 369 -1.42 -27.56 -24.03
C ALA A 369 -0.56 -28.81 -23.73
N ALA A 370 -0.66 -29.37 -22.52
CA ALA A 370 0.04 -30.60 -22.16
C ALA A 370 -0.45 -31.80 -22.99
N TYR A 371 -1.77 -31.95 -23.13
CA TYR A 371 -2.36 -32.98 -23.99
C TYR A 371 -1.97 -32.79 -25.46
N GLY A 372 -2.05 -31.56 -25.98
CA GLY A 372 -1.64 -31.23 -27.34
C GLY A 372 -0.16 -31.47 -27.60
N GLY A 373 0.71 -31.15 -26.64
CA GLY A 373 2.15 -31.43 -26.72
C GLY A 373 2.45 -32.92 -26.72
N GLY A 374 1.79 -33.70 -25.85
CA GLY A 374 1.91 -35.15 -25.82
C GLY A 374 1.40 -35.82 -27.11
N HIS A 375 0.25 -35.36 -27.61
CA HIS A 375 -0.31 -35.82 -28.88
C HIS A 375 0.59 -35.47 -30.07
N TRP A 376 1.15 -34.26 -30.10
CA TRP A 376 2.13 -33.87 -31.12
C TRP A 376 3.38 -34.75 -31.08
N LEU A 377 3.90 -35.05 -29.88
CA LEU A 377 5.07 -35.92 -29.71
C LEU A 377 4.77 -37.36 -30.14
N TYR A 378 3.61 -37.89 -29.77
CA TYR A 378 3.14 -39.21 -30.21
C TYR A 378 3.08 -39.30 -31.75
N ARG A 379 2.55 -38.27 -32.40
CA ARG A 379 2.53 -38.19 -33.87
C ARG A 379 3.93 -38.12 -34.46
N ALA A 380 4.80 -37.29 -33.89
CA ALA A 380 6.15 -37.10 -34.40
C ALA A 380 7.04 -38.35 -34.25
N CYS A 381 6.83 -39.15 -33.20
CA CYS A 381 7.74 -40.24 -32.85
C CYS A 381 7.18 -41.65 -33.08
N ILE A 382 5.86 -41.84 -33.01
CA ILE A 382 5.24 -43.18 -32.98
C ILE A 382 4.31 -43.39 -34.18
N SER A 383 3.39 -42.46 -34.43
CA SER A 383 2.35 -42.63 -35.47
C SER A 383 2.12 -41.32 -36.24
N PRO A 384 2.95 -41.01 -37.26
CA PRO A 384 2.79 -39.82 -38.10
C PRO A 384 1.43 -39.72 -38.80
N GLU A 385 0.82 -40.88 -39.08
CA GLU A 385 -0.49 -41.02 -39.73
C GLU A 385 -1.68 -40.66 -38.85
N THR A 386 -1.51 -40.61 -37.52
CA THR A 386 -2.56 -40.14 -36.61
C THR A 386 -3.01 -38.74 -37.02
N LEU A 387 -4.31 -38.47 -36.98
CA LEU A 387 -4.89 -37.18 -37.37
C LEU A 387 -4.40 -36.05 -36.44
N PRO A 388 -4.32 -34.79 -36.92
CA PRO A 388 -4.00 -33.67 -36.05
C PRO A 388 -5.06 -33.49 -34.96
N LEU A 389 -4.64 -33.02 -33.78
CA LEU A 389 -5.54 -32.83 -32.64
C LEU A 389 -6.68 -31.85 -32.96
N LEU A 390 -6.34 -30.78 -33.66
CA LEU A 390 -7.29 -29.81 -34.19
C LEU A 390 -7.24 -29.83 -35.72
N PRO A 391 -8.40 -29.79 -36.40
CA PRO A 391 -8.44 -29.69 -37.86
C PRO A 391 -7.86 -28.35 -38.34
N TYR A 392 -7.44 -28.30 -39.61
CA TYR A 392 -6.88 -27.09 -40.21
C TYR A 392 -7.97 -26.10 -40.67
N HIS A 393 -8.82 -25.66 -39.75
CA HIS A 393 -9.82 -24.63 -40.04
C HIS A 393 -9.26 -23.23 -39.83
N ARG A 394 -9.62 -22.29 -40.72
CA ARG A 394 -9.17 -20.90 -40.67
C ARG A 394 -9.49 -20.21 -39.33
N TRP A 395 -10.64 -20.52 -38.74
CA TRP A 395 -11.07 -19.92 -37.47
C TRP A 395 -10.15 -20.30 -36.31
N ILE A 396 -9.57 -21.51 -36.30
CA ILE A 396 -8.63 -21.97 -35.28
C ILE A 396 -7.35 -21.13 -35.32
N GLY A 397 -6.81 -20.90 -36.52
CA GLY A 397 -5.64 -20.04 -36.70
C GLY A 397 -5.88 -18.60 -36.20
N ILE A 398 -7.05 -18.03 -36.50
CA ILE A 398 -7.45 -16.70 -36.01
C ILE A 398 -7.58 -16.70 -34.48
N ALA A 399 -8.25 -17.70 -33.90
CA ALA A 399 -8.41 -17.85 -32.46
C ALA A 399 -7.06 -17.92 -31.72
N ILE A 400 -6.13 -18.75 -32.23
CA ILE A 400 -4.76 -18.84 -31.69
C ILE A 400 -4.05 -17.49 -31.78
N ALA A 401 -4.12 -16.80 -32.93
CA ALA A 401 -3.48 -15.51 -33.12
C ALA A 401 -4.02 -14.44 -32.16
N VAL A 402 -5.34 -14.40 -31.95
CA VAL A 402 -5.98 -13.49 -30.99
C VAL A 402 -5.53 -13.80 -29.56
N CYS A 403 -5.62 -15.06 -29.12
CA CYS A 403 -5.17 -15.47 -27.79
C CYS A 403 -3.67 -15.16 -27.57
N MET A 404 -2.83 -15.41 -28.58
CA MET A 404 -1.41 -15.10 -28.54
C MET A 404 -1.17 -13.59 -28.41
N GLY A 405 -1.88 -12.76 -29.17
CA GLY A 405 -1.81 -11.30 -29.07
C GLY A 405 -2.19 -10.79 -27.68
N LEU A 406 -3.27 -11.32 -27.11
CA LEU A 406 -3.71 -11.00 -25.74
C LEU A 406 -2.68 -11.42 -24.68
N MET A 407 -2.10 -12.62 -24.83
CA MET A 407 -1.06 -13.11 -23.93
C MET A 407 0.22 -12.26 -24.02
N LEU A 408 0.67 -11.92 -25.23
CA LEU A 408 1.83 -11.04 -25.44
C LEU A 408 1.59 -9.66 -24.81
N ASN A 409 0.37 -9.12 -24.91
CA ASN A 409 0.01 -7.91 -24.21
C ASN A 409 0.12 -8.08 -22.68
N ARG A 410 -0.38 -9.18 -22.08
CA ARG A 410 -0.21 -9.45 -20.63
C ARG A 410 1.25 -9.49 -20.21
N VAL A 411 2.09 -10.20 -20.96
CA VAL A 411 3.54 -10.28 -20.70
C VAL A 411 4.17 -8.89 -20.79
N LEU A 412 3.83 -8.11 -21.82
CA LEU A 412 4.37 -6.77 -22.02
C LEU A 412 4.00 -5.82 -20.87
N GLN A 413 2.72 -5.76 -20.46
CA GLN A 413 2.31 -4.91 -19.35
C GLN A 413 3.05 -5.29 -18.06
N ARG A 414 3.21 -6.59 -17.81
CA ARG A 414 3.92 -7.10 -16.65
C ARG A 414 5.39 -6.67 -16.64
N VAL A 415 6.09 -6.84 -17.77
CA VAL A 415 7.49 -6.44 -17.92
C VAL A 415 7.65 -4.93 -17.73
N ILE A 416 6.76 -4.12 -18.32
CA ILE A 416 6.79 -2.65 -18.17
C ILE A 416 6.64 -2.25 -16.70
N ALA A 417 5.63 -2.79 -16.02
CA ALA A 417 5.34 -2.46 -14.63
C ALA A 417 6.49 -2.88 -13.70
N SER A 418 6.94 -4.14 -13.78
CA SER A 418 8.06 -4.63 -12.97
C SER A 418 9.36 -3.84 -13.24
N THR A 419 9.62 -3.45 -14.50
CA THR A 419 10.77 -2.62 -14.86
C THR A 419 10.71 -1.22 -14.24
N ARG A 420 9.54 -0.58 -14.24
CA ARG A 420 9.35 0.77 -13.70
C ARG A 420 9.52 0.85 -12.18
N THR A 421 9.35 -0.28 -11.47
CA THR A 421 9.40 -0.33 -10.01
C THR A 421 10.71 -0.93 -9.50
N TYR A 422 11.18 -2.02 -10.10
CA TYR A 422 12.32 -2.82 -9.62
C TYR A 422 13.47 -2.93 -10.64
N GLY A 423 13.39 -2.23 -11.77
CA GLY A 423 14.41 -2.23 -12.80
C GLY A 423 14.32 -3.39 -13.79
N ILE A 424 15.11 -3.29 -14.87
CA ILE A 424 14.96 -4.14 -16.06
C ILE A 424 15.22 -5.62 -15.79
N ARG A 425 16.11 -5.95 -14.86
CA ARG A 425 16.40 -7.34 -14.48
C ARG A 425 15.15 -8.01 -13.91
N GLN A 426 14.46 -7.35 -13.00
CA GLN A 426 13.21 -7.85 -12.42
C GLN A 426 12.08 -7.84 -13.44
N GLY A 427 12.08 -6.85 -14.35
CA GLY A 427 11.22 -6.83 -15.54
C GLY A 427 11.32 -8.12 -16.37
N LEU A 428 12.52 -8.52 -16.78
CA LEU A 428 12.72 -9.75 -17.56
C LEU A 428 12.43 -11.02 -16.76
N LEU A 429 12.76 -11.06 -15.46
CA LEU A 429 12.42 -12.18 -14.59
C LEU A 429 10.91 -12.36 -14.38
N SER A 430 10.11 -11.33 -14.61
CA SER A 430 8.64 -11.43 -14.52
C SER A 430 8.06 -12.39 -15.56
N ILE A 431 8.72 -12.61 -16.71
CA ILE A 431 8.27 -13.52 -17.76
C ILE A 431 8.22 -14.98 -17.28
N PRO A 432 9.34 -15.59 -16.81
CA PRO A 432 9.28 -16.95 -16.26
C PRO A 432 8.47 -17.00 -14.95
N ARG A 433 8.45 -15.93 -14.14
CA ARG A 433 7.63 -15.89 -12.92
C ARG A 433 6.13 -15.86 -13.20
N LEU A 434 5.68 -15.37 -14.35
CA LEU A 434 4.26 -15.38 -14.74
C LEU A 434 3.72 -16.82 -14.79
N PHE A 435 4.49 -17.78 -15.32
CA PHE A 435 4.10 -19.19 -15.31
C PHE A 435 3.97 -19.75 -13.89
N TRP A 436 4.89 -19.39 -12.99
CA TRP A 436 4.82 -19.78 -11.58
C TRP A 436 3.63 -19.14 -10.85
N GLY A 437 3.38 -17.85 -11.12
CA GLY A 437 2.21 -17.12 -10.62
C GLY A 437 0.90 -17.77 -11.06
N ASN A 438 0.83 -18.25 -12.31
CA ASN A 438 -0.33 -18.98 -12.81
C ASN A 438 -0.58 -20.28 -12.03
N VAL A 439 0.46 -21.06 -11.72
CA VAL A 439 0.33 -22.27 -10.88
C VAL A 439 -0.22 -21.93 -9.49
N ILE A 440 0.30 -20.86 -8.87
CA ILE A 440 -0.22 -20.36 -7.59
C ILE A 440 -1.70 -19.97 -7.72
N ASN A 441 -2.06 -19.20 -8.75
CA ASN A 441 -3.42 -18.69 -8.94
C ASN A 441 -4.44 -19.81 -9.20
N ILE A 442 -4.06 -20.87 -9.91
CA ILE A 442 -4.89 -22.08 -10.07
C ILE A 442 -5.13 -22.75 -8.72
N ALA A 443 -4.06 -22.97 -7.93
CA ALA A 443 -4.17 -23.59 -6.60
C ALA A 443 -5.01 -22.73 -5.63
N VAL A 444 -4.84 -21.41 -5.67
CA VAL A 444 -5.64 -20.43 -4.94
C VAL A 444 -7.10 -20.54 -5.31
N THR A 445 -7.42 -20.60 -6.60
CA THR A 445 -8.80 -20.69 -7.10
C THR A 445 -9.48 -21.97 -6.64
N ALA A 446 -8.82 -23.12 -6.80
CA ALA A 446 -9.35 -24.40 -6.33
C ALA A 446 -9.58 -24.40 -4.81
N ARG A 447 -8.64 -23.85 -4.03
CA ARG A 447 -8.76 -23.75 -2.57
C ARG A 447 -9.88 -22.79 -2.17
N ALA A 448 -9.99 -21.63 -2.80
CA ALA A 448 -11.00 -20.61 -2.49
C ALA A 448 -12.42 -21.11 -2.77
N VAL A 449 -12.64 -21.72 -3.94
CA VAL A 449 -13.93 -22.34 -4.30
C VAL A 449 -14.31 -23.41 -3.29
N LYS A 450 -13.39 -24.34 -2.98
CA LYS A 450 -13.64 -25.39 -1.99
C LYS A 450 -13.97 -24.78 -0.62
N GLN A 451 -13.20 -23.79 -0.17
CA GLN A 451 -13.37 -23.16 1.14
C GLN A 451 -14.72 -22.45 1.25
N PHE A 452 -15.10 -21.68 0.25
CA PHE A 452 -16.38 -20.96 0.20
C PHE A 452 -17.57 -21.92 0.12
N LEU A 453 -17.55 -22.90 -0.80
CA LEU A 453 -18.64 -23.88 -0.90
C LEU A 453 -18.79 -24.71 0.37
N THR A 454 -17.66 -25.12 0.98
CA THR A 454 -17.70 -25.87 2.24
C THR A 454 -18.38 -25.04 3.33
N SER A 455 -18.02 -23.76 3.50
CA SER A 455 -18.63 -22.89 4.51
C SER A 455 -20.11 -22.63 4.27
N GLU A 456 -20.54 -22.51 3.01
CA GLU A 456 -21.95 -22.31 2.68
C GLU A 456 -22.77 -23.58 2.98
N LEU A 457 -22.21 -24.76 2.71
CA LEU A 457 -22.87 -26.04 2.98
C LEU A 457 -22.90 -26.39 4.48
N SER A 458 -21.84 -26.09 5.22
CA SER A 458 -21.74 -26.39 6.66
C SER A 458 -22.38 -25.33 7.54
N GLY A 459 -22.72 -24.15 7.00
CA GLY A 459 -23.10 -22.98 7.78
C GLY A 459 -22.01 -22.46 8.72
N THR A 460 -20.77 -22.95 8.58
CA THR A 460 -19.65 -22.55 9.45
C THR A 460 -18.94 -21.34 8.89
N ARG A 461 -18.51 -20.44 9.77
CA ARG A 461 -17.74 -19.25 9.37
C ARG A 461 -16.40 -19.68 8.77
N ILE A 462 -15.99 -18.99 7.72
CA ILE A 462 -14.67 -19.18 7.12
C ILE A 462 -13.62 -18.69 8.11
N ALA A 463 -12.84 -19.61 8.67
CA ALA A 463 -11.77 -19.27 9.60
C ALA A 463 -10.70 -18.42 8.90
N TRP A 464 -10.24 -17.38 9.59
CA TRP A 464 -9.11 -16.57 9.17
C TRP A 464 -7.82 -17.41 9.26
N ASP A 465 -7.21 -17.72 8.11
CA ASP A 465 -5.96 -18.49 8.02
C ASP A 465 -4.79 -17.51 7.92
N LYS A 466 -3.95 -17.48 8.96
CA LYS A 466 -2.86 -16.50 9.15
C LYS A 466 -1.78 -16.62 8.06
N THR A 467 -1.21 -15.48 7.68
CA THR A 467 0.12 -15.40 7.07
C THR A 467 1.18 -15.06 8.11
N ALA A 468 2.32 -15.76 8.10
CA ALA A 468 3.45 -15.40 8.96
C ALA A 468 3.94 -13.99 8.58
N HIS A 469 4.07 -13.12 9.59
CA HIS A 469 4.60 -11.77 9.46
C HIS A 469 6.09 -11.80 9.79
N TYR A 470 6.90 -11.10 9.02
CA TYR A 470 8.34 -10.98 9.23
C TYR A 470 8.68 -9.50 9.14
N PHE A 471 9.25 -8.94 10.20
CA PHE A 471 9.80 -7.58 10.18
C PHE A 471 11.31 -7.63 9.92
N PRO A 472 11.90 -6.59 9.32
CA PRO A 472 13.29 -6.62 8.86
C PRO A 472 14.41 -6.82 9.92
N SER A 473 14.12 -7.17 11.17
CA SER A 473 15.12 -7.32 12.24
C SER A 473 16.09 -8.51 12.05
N GLY A 474 15.82 -9.43 11.12
CA GLY A 474 16.63 -10.64 10.84
C GLY A 474 17.33 -10.71 9.47
N MET A 475 17.85 -9.61 8.92
CA MET A 475 18.30 -9.49 7.52
C MET A 475 19.80 -9.81 7.25
N LEU A 476 20.28 -11.02 7.57
CA LEU A 476 21.66 -11.43 7.21
C LEU A 476 21.87 -11.84 5.73
N THR A 477 20.84 -11.86 4.87
CA THR A 477 20.98 -12.41 3.49
C THR A 477 20.54 -11.52 2.33
N ASN A 478 19.95 -10.34 2.58
CA ASN A 478 19.52 -9.42 1.50
C ASN A 478 19.86 -7.95 1.79
N GLN A 479 21.15 -7.67 1.90
CA GLN A 479 21.72 -6.38 2.26
C GLN A 479 21.32 -5.24 1.30
N ARG A 480 21.08 -5.54 0.01
CA ARG A 480 20.62 -4.54 -0.98
C ARG A 480 19.17 -4.11 -0.75
N GLY A 481 18.24 -5.04 -0.53
CA GLY A 481 16.83 -4.69 -0.28
C GLY A 481 16.62 -3.88 1.01
N LEU A 482 17.42 -4.16 2.05
CA LEU A 482 17.45 -3.35 3.27
C LEU A 482 18.09 -1.99 3.02
N GLY A 483 19.21 -1.98 2.32
CA GLY A 483 19.89 -0.77 1.91
C GLY A 483 18.98 0.16 1.14
N ASP A 484 18.26 -0.36 0.15
CA ASP A 484 17.29 0.40 -0.63
C ASP A 484 16.08 0.82 0.22
N ALA A 485 15.62 -0.01 1.16
CA ALA A 485 14.57 0.38 2.10
C ALA A 485 15.02 1.51 3.04
N LEU A 486 16.26 1.45 3.55
CA LEU A 486 16.87 2.47 4.42
C LEU A 486 17.26 3.73 3.65
N VAL A 487 17.65 3.62 2.38
CA VAL A 487 17.86 4.74 1.46
C VAL A 487 16.53 5.42 1.18
N ASN A 488 15.49 4.66 0.82
CA ASN A 488 14.14 5.19 0.63
C ASN A 488 13.52 5.73 1.94
N ALA A 489 13.96 5.23 3.10
CA ALA A 489 13.57 5.75 4.41
C ALA A 489 14.47 6.91 4.90
N GLY A 490 15.45 7.35 4.10
CA GLY A 490 16.31 8.50 4.38
C GLY A 490 17.39 8.29 5.46
N ARG A 491 17.69 7.05 5.81
CA ARG A 491 18.69 6.68 6.82
C ARG A 491 20.06 6.32 6.23
N LEU A 492 20.12 6.04 4.92
CA LEU A 492 21.37 5.85 4.17
C LEU A 492 21.35 6.66 2.88
N THR A 493 22.51 7.14 2.42
CA THR A 493 22.65 7.67 1.04
C THR A 493 23.02 6.54 0.09
N LEU A 494 22.64 6.63 -1.19
CA LEU A 494 23.04 5.64 -2.22
C LEU A 494 24.57 5.46 -2.25
N ASN A 495 25.33 6.53 -2.05
CA ASN A 495 26.79 6.49 -1.98
C ASN A 495 27.32 5.72 -0.76
N HIS A 496 26.69 5.87 0.42
CA HIS A 496 27.05 5.06 1.59
C HIS A 496 26.62 3.60 1.45
N LEU A 497 25.48 3.34 0.82
CA LEU A 497 25.01 1.99 0.56
C LEU A 497 25.96 1.29 -0.41
N ASP A 498 26.32 1.95 -1.50
CA ASP A 498 27.29 1.45 -2.46
C ASP A 498 28.68 1.29 -1.86
N ALA A 499 29.12 2.19 -0.97
CA ALA A 499 30.38 2.05 -0.25
C ALA A 499 30.34 0.84 0.70
N ALA A 500 29.26 0.66 1.47
CA ALA A 500 29.07 -0.46 2.39
C ALA A 500 28.96 -1.81 1.65
N LEU A 501 28.28 -1.85 0.51
CA LEU A 501 28.16 -3.04 -0.34
C LEU A 501 29.45 -3.38 -1.10
N ARG A 502 30.28 -2.37 -1.42
CA ARG A 502 31.60 -2.55 -2.05
C ARG A 502 32.69 -2.91 -1.04
N ALA A 503 32.52 -2.57 0.25
CA ALA A 503 33.52 -2.72 1.29
C ALA A 503 33.60 -4.12 1.96
N GLN A 504 32.84 -5.14 1.55
CA GLN A 504 33.07 -6.51 2.04
C GLN A 504 33.95 -7.30 1.06
N PRO A 505 35.16 -7.66 1.51
CA PRO A 505 35.33 -8.81 2.39
C PRO A 505 36.18 -8.49 3.63
N SER A 506 35.56 -8.18 4.76
CA SER A 506 36.18 -8.39 6.07
C SER A 506 35.15 -8.95 7.04
N THR A 507 35.55 -9.97 7.79
CA THR A 507 34.69 -10.90 8.54
C THR A 507 34.19 -10.33 9.87
N GLU A 508 34.51 -9.08 10.20
CA GLU A 508 34.28 -8.50 11.55
C GLU A 508 33.25 -7.37 11.60
N TRP A 509 32.79 -6.83 10.47
CA TRP A 509 31.75 -5.79 10.46
C TRP A 509 30.44 -6.34 9.89
N SER A 510 29.50 -6.68 10.77
CA SER A 510 28.17 -7.20 10.45
C SER A 510 27.08 -6.12 10.60
N LEU A 511 25.98 -6.24 9.86
CA LEU A 511 24.77 -5.41 10.03
C LEU A 511 24.20 -5.49 11.45
N GLU A 512 24.50 -6.55 12.19
CA GLU A 512 24.19 -6.70 13.61
C GLU A 512 24.90 -5.63 14.44
N ASN A 513 26.17 -5.31 14.13
CA ASN A 513 26.90 -4.21 14.76
C ASN A 513 26.26 -2.85 14.43
N ALA A 514 25.78 -2.65 13.20
CA ALA A 514 25.11 -1.40 12.80
C ALA A 514 23.73 -1.25 13.47
N LEU A 515 22.95 -2.33 13.62
CA LEU A 515 21.68 -2.31 14.35
C LEU A 515 21.88 -2.18 15.86
N LEU A 516 22.94 -2.79 16.42
CA LEU A 516 23.38 -2.59 17.80
C LEU A 516 23.85 -1.16 18.03
N GLU A 517 24.58 -0.58 17.08
CA GLU A 517 25.02 0.81 17.13
C GLU A 517 23.82 1.74 17.06
N LEU A 518 22.88 1.50 16.15
CA LEU A 518 21.62 2.23 16.07
C LEU A 518 20.85 2.12 17.38
N ARG A 519 20.64 0.91 17.91
CA ARG A 519 20.03 0.66 19.22
C ARG A 519 20.74 1.39 20.35
N SER A 520 22.07 1.40 20.36
CA SER A 520 22.86 2.10 21.37
C SER A 520 22.70 3.62 21.28
N MET A 521 22.58 4.16 20.07
CA MET A 521 22.30 5.57 19.82
C MET A 521 20.88 5.92 20.27
N VAL A 522 19.89 5.07 19.96
CA VAL A 522 18.50 5.21 20.43
C VAL A 522 18.45 5.21 21.95
N GLU A 523 19.06 4.23 22.62
CA GLU A 523 19.10 4.15 24.08
C GLU A 523 19.83 5.35 24.71
N ALA A 524 20.85 5.90 24.05
CA ALA A 524 21.59 7.08 24.51
C ALA A 524 20.82 8.39 24.28
N ASP A 525 20.05 8.50 23.20
CA ASP A 525 19.18 9.66 22.93
C ASP A 525 17.96 9.64 23.86
N ILE A 526 17.39 8.47 24.16
CA ILE A 526 16.34 8.31 25.16
C ILE A 526 16.84 8.69 26.55
N ARG A 527 18.03 8.22 26.96
CA ARG A 527 18.63 8.63 28.24
C ARG A 527 18.83 10.13 28.30
N ARG A 528 19.40 10.74 27.25
CA ARG A 528 19.56 12.21 27.17
C ARG A 528 18.23 12.95 27.22
N GLY A 529 17.20 12.47 26.54
CA GLY A 529 15.85 13.06 26.57
C GLY A 529 15.20 12.95 27.96
N ASN A 530 15.39 11.83 28.66
CA ASN A 530 14.89 11.63 30.01
C ASN A 530 15.68 12.46 31.05
N GLU A 531 16.99 12.58 30.90
CA GLU A 531 17.84 13.45 31.73
C GLU A 531 17.49 14.92 31.52
N GLN A 532 17.23 15.36 30.29
CA GLN A 532 16.77 16.71 29.98
C GLN A 532 15.37 17.00 30.54
N ARG A 533 14.46 16.00 30.54
CA ARG A 533 13.15 16.11 31.20
C ARG A 533 13.23 16.12 32.72
N ALA A 534 14.18 15.38 33.31
CA ALA A 534 14.43 15.37 34.75
C ALA A 534 15.14 16.64 35.24
N ALA A 535 15.92 17.29 34.37
CA ALA A 535 16.62 18.55 34.66
C ALA A 535 15.79 19.82 34.39
N ALA A 536 14.60 19.69 33.80
CA ALA A 536 13.70 20.82 33.59
C ALA A 536 13.07 21.26 34.93
N PRO A 537 13.22 22.52 35.37
CA PRO A 537 12.62 22.99 36.62
C PRO A 537 11.09 22.89 36.54
N GLN A 538 10.47 22.23 37.53
CA GLN A 538 9.03 22.24 37.72
C GLN A 538 8.57 23.62 38.22
N THR A 539 8.43 24.59 37.32
CA THR A 539 7.69 25.83 37.60
C THR A 539 6.80 26.17 36.41
N LEU A 540 5.51 25.89 36.55
CA LEU A 540 4.46 26.39 35.65
C LEU A 540 4.15 27.85 36.02
N PRO A 541 4.29 28.84 35.12
CA PRO A 541 3.84 30.19 35.38
C PRO A 541 2.40 30.37 34.90
N TRP A 542 1.42 30.02 35.72
CA TRP A 542 0.07 30.57 35.59
C TRP A 542 -0.45 30.94 36.98
N ALA A 543 -0.20 32.18 37.39
CA ALA A 543 -0.97 32.87 38.42
C ALA A 543 -0.46 34.33 38.52
N ALA A 544 -1.04 35.21 37.72
CA ALA A 544 -1.09 36.64 38.03
C ALA A 544 -2.45 37.20 37.57
N PRO A 545 -3.18 37.93 38.42
CA PRO A 545 -4.53 38.38 38.13
C PRO A 545 -4.55 39.56 37.14
N LEU A 546 -5.58 39.57 36.30
CA LEU A 546 -5.88 40.61 35.32
C LEU A 546 -6.17 41.97 36.01
N SER A 547 -5.44 43.01 35.63
CA SER A 547 -5.81 44.41 35.85
C SER A 547 -6.20 45.07 34.53
N GLU A 548 -7.20 45.95 34.60
CA GLU A 548 -7.97 46.61 33.54
C GLU A 548 -7.17 47.44 32.51
N PRO A 549 -7.77 47.79 31.34
CA PRO A 549 -7.04 48.36 30.20
C PRO A 549 -6.97 49.90 30.25
N GLU A 550 -5.76 50.46 30.31
CA GLU A 550 -5.51 51.88 30.02
C GLU A 550 -5.32 52.14 28.52
N THR A 551 -6.28 52.89 27.98
CA THR A 551 -6.15 53.95 26.96
C THR A 551 -5.01 53.88 25.92
N ALA A 552 -5.40 53.62 24.67
CA ALA A 552 -4.55 53.77 23.49
C ALA A 552 -4.23 55.26 23.18
N PRO A 553 -2.96 55.61 22.88
CA PRO A 553 -2.62 56.84 22.19
C PRO A 553 -2.43 56.64 20.68
N GLN A 554 -2.68 57.74 19.98
CA GLN A 554 -2.83 57.91 18.55
C GLN A 554 -1.56 57.60 17.73
N LEU A 555 -1.74 56.90 16.60
CA LEU A 555 -0.73 56.67 15.57
C LEU A 555 -0.43 57.96 14.81
N ASN A 556 0.71 58.57 15.09
CA ASN A 556 1.33 59.60 14.24
C ASN A 556 2.50 59.01 13.45
N ASN A 557 2.55 59.44 12.18
CA ASN A 557 3.54 59.09 11.16
C ASN A 557 4.99 59.21 11.64
N VAL A 558 5.75 58.11 11.61
CA VAL A 558 7.21 58.13 11.47
C VAL A 558 7.62 57.11 10.41
N ARG A 559 8.07 57.61 9.26
CA ARG A 559 8.91 56.87 8.31
C ARG A 559 10.30 56.77 8.92
N GLY A 560 10.84 55.56 9.01
CA GLY A 560 12.27 55.31 9.25
C GLY A 560 12.54 54.48 10.50
N GLN A 561 13.34 53.42 10.30
CA GLN A 561 13.84 52.44 11.27
C GLN A 561 12.88 51.29 11.65
N ARG A 562 13.15 50.12 11.06
CA ARG A 562 12.67 48.82 11.54
C ARG A 562 13.46 48.48 12.82
N PRO A 563 12.82 48.01 13.91
CA PRO A 563 13.58 47.39 14.98
C PRO A 563 14.05 46.01 14.49
N GLU A 564 15.37 45.81 14.42
CA GLU A 564 15.95 44.46 14.38
C GLU A 564 15.67 43.81 15.72
N TRP A 565 14.63 42.96 15.76
CA TRP A 565 14.38 42.09 16.89
C TRP A 565 15.17 40.81 16.67
N GLU A 566 16.25 40.61 17.42
CA GLU A 566 16.97 39.33 17.44
C GLU A 566 16.07 38.26 18.08
N PRO A 567 15.88 37.10 17.43
CA PRO A 567 14.98 36.06 17.92
C PRO A 567 15.49 35.48 19.24
N THR A 568 14.59 35.34 20.21
CA THR A 568 14.93 34.66 21.46
C THR A 568 15.14 33.16 21.21
N LEU A 569 15.92 32.50 22.08
CA LEU A 569 16.22 31.06 21.98
C LEU A 569 14.95 30.20 21.89
N THR A 570 13.85 30.66 22.49
CA THR A 570 12.54 30.01 22.50
C THR A 570 11.85 30.04 21.13
N ASP A 571 12.05 31.09 20.32
CA ASP A 571 11.52 31.18 18.95
C ASP A 571 12.29 30.27 17.97
N LEU A 572 13.59 30.07 18.22
CA LEU A 572 14.45 29.14 17.48
C LEU A 572 14.14 27.67 17.81
N LEU A 573 13.76 27.37 19.06
CA LEU A 573 13.39 26.02 19.50
C LEU A 573 11.97 25.61 19.07
N LEU A 574 11.07 26.58 18.84
CA LEU A 574 9.68 26.33 18.41
C LEU A 574 9.45 26.42 16.89
N GLY A 575 10.51 26.66 16.10
CA GLY A 575 10.47 26.54 14.64
C GLY A 575 9.54 27.53 13.91
N ARG A 576 9.18 28.67 14.51
CA ARG A 576 8.34 29.68 13.84
C ARG A 576 9.19 30.54 12.90
N ARG A 577 9.16 30.24 11.59
CA ARG A 577 9.72 31.14 10.56
C ARG A 577 8.65 32.11 10.04
N GLN A 578 9.03 33.37 9.89
CA GLN A 578 8.23 34.38 9.21
C GLN A 578 8.01 33.98 7.74
N ILE A 579 6.75 33.84 7.34
CA ILE A 579 6.37 33.72 5.93
C ILE A 579 6.20 35.13 5.37
N ASN A 580 6.82 35.41 4.22
CA ASN A 580 6.74 36.69 3.54
C ASN A 580 5.30 36.91 2.98
N PRO A 581 4.53 37.90 3.46
CA PRO A 581 3.11 38.06 3.10
C PRO A 581 2.89 38.32 1.60
N ARG A 582 3.90 38.86 0.90
CA ARG A 582 3.81 39.12 -0.54
C ARG A 582 3.82 37.84 -1.38
N GLN A 583 4.45 36.76 -0.91
CA GLN A 583 4.40 35.47 -1.61
C GLN A 583 3.02 34.79 -1.46
N LEU A 584 2.35 34.92 -0.31
CA LEU A 584 0.99 34.37 -0.11
C LEU A 584 -0.06 34.97 -1.06
N SER A 585 0.05 36.26 -1.39
CA SER A 585 -0.97 36.93 -2.21
C SER A 585 -1.06 36.40 -3.66
N ARG A 586 0.03 35.88 -4.22
CA ARG A 586 0.01 35.21 -5.54
C ARG A 586 -0.47 33.76 -5.47
N PHE A 587 -0.30 33.08 -4.34
CA PHE A 587 -0.71 31.68 -4.14
C PHE A 587 -2.18 31.51 -3.73
N MET A 588 -2.84 32.55 -3.20
CA MET A 588 -4.23 32.48 -2.76
C MET A 588 -5.29 32.71 -3.86
N GLN A 589 -4.88 33.12 -5.07
CA GLN A 589 -5.84 33.52 -6.14
C GLN A 589 -5.88 32.58 -7.36
N GLY A 590 -5.12 31.48 -7.37
CA GLY A 590 -5.23 30.45 -8.40
C GLY A 590 -5.01 29.08 -7.81
N GLU A 591 -5.96 28.16 -7.99
CA GLU A 591 -5.80 26.74 -7.68
C GLU A 591 -4.62 26.18 -8.51
N PRO A 592 -3.47 25.82 -7.92
CA PRO A 592 -2.43 25.15 -8.67
C PRO A 592 -2.87 23.70 -8.82
N ASP A 593 -3.31 23.34 -10.02
CA ASP A 593 -3.60 21.96 -10.38
C ASP A 593 -2.25 21.24 -10.60
N PHE A 594 -1.65 20.74 -9.51
CA PHE A 594 -0.42 19.97 -9.59
C PHE A 594 -0.65 18.74 -10.46
N ALA A 595 0.34 18.39 -11.29
CA ALA A 595 0.33 17.18 -12.10
C ALA A 595 0.42 15.94 -11.19
N PHE A 596 -0.71 15.49 -10.64
CA PHE A 596 -0.82 14.24 -9.91
C PHE A 596 -0.89 13.08 -10.91
N GLY A 597 0.20 12.36 -11.10
CA GLY A 597 0.25 11.20 -12.00
C GLY A 597 1.57 11.16 -12.79
N ASP A 598 2.57 10.51 -12.19
CA ASP A 598 3.89 10.16 -12.75
C ASP A 598 4.86 11.26 -13.19
#